data_AF-A0A423UQ01-F1
#
_entry.id   AF-A0A423UQ01-F1
#
_cell.length_a   1.000
_cell.length_b   1.000
_cell.length_c   1.000
_cell.angle_alpha   90.00
_cell.angle_beta   90.00
_cell.angle_gamma   90.00
#
_symmetry.space_group_name_H-M   'P 1'
#
loop_
_entity.id
_entity.type
_entity.pdbx_description
1 polymer ?
#
loop_
_entity_poly.entity_id
_entity_poly.type
_entity_poly.pdbx_seq_one_letter_code
_entity_poly.pdbx_strand_id
1 'polypeptide(L)'
;MHDRQQHTSTTRFSVAVDAALREAGWQPGRWDIRQAEEWADALRSHASPAGHRHAVFPAAVEAWAEFGGLRITASAPGRHIAPAAVRIDPLSGLHLARTLGDLGRALETEVSPLGAEGEEQAV
;
A
#
# COMPACT_ATOMS: atom_id res chain seq x y z
N MET A 1 33.95 4.13 11.45
CA MET A 1 33.34 2.79 11.56
C MET A 1 31.86 3.00 11.80
N HIS A 2 31.01 2.76 10.80
CA HIS A 2 29.57 3.01 10.90
C HIS A 2 28.90 1.80 11.57
N ASP A 3 28.36 2.04 12.75
CA ASP A 3 27.64 1.05 13.54
C ASP A 3 26.37 0.64 12.78
N ARG A 4 26.38 -0.60 12.30
CA ARG A 4 25.28 -1.28 11.64
C ARG A 4 24.22 -1.48 12.70
N GLN A 5 23.25 -0.56 12.77
CA GLN A 5 22.17 -0.57 13.76
C GLN A 5 21.62 -1.98 13.95
N GLN A 6 21.96 -2.51 15.12
CA GLN A 6 21.69 -3.86 15.54
C GLN A 6 20.17 -3.97 15.76
N HIS A 7 19.53 -4.89 15.05
CA HIS A 7 18.10 -5.17 15.16
C HIS A 7 17.81 -5.87 16.50
N THR A 8 17.82 -5.13 17.60
CA THR A 8 17.47 -5.64 18.93
C THR A 8 16.25 -4.92 19.47
N SER A 9 15.05 -5.30 19.01
CA SER A 9 13.78 -5.24 19.77
C SER A 9 12.64 -5.95 19.03
N THR A 10 11.79 -6.63 19.80
CA THR A 10 10.77 -7.63 19.44
C THR A 10 9.47 -7.05 18.85
N THR A 11 9.54 -6.27 17.77
CA THR A 11 8.36 -5.71 17.08
C THR A 11 8.44 -5.92 15.57
N ARG A 12 7.29 -6.14 14.90
CA ARG A 12 7.18 -6.40 13.44
C ARG A 12 7.82 -5.30 12.58
N PHE A 13 7.82 -4.06 13.08
CA PHE A 13 8.33 -2.88 12.38
C PHE A 13 9.44 -2.19 13.17
N SER A 14 10.25 -1.40 12.47
CA SER A 14 11.18 -0.47 13.11
C SER A 14 10.41 0.59 13.91
N VAL A 15 11.05 1.18 14.92
CA VAL A 15 10.42 2.17 15.81
C VAL A 15 9.78 3.32 15.03
N ALA A 16 10.47 3.85 14.01
CA ALA A 16 9.97 4.96 13.21
C ALA A 16 8.73 4.57 12.38
N VAL A 17 8.69 3.35 11.84
CA VAL A 17 7.54 2.86 11.06
C VAL A 17 6.36 2.56 11.97
N ASP A 18 6.59 1.91 13.12
CA ASP A 18 5.54 1.63 14.11
C ASP A 18 4.90 2.93 14.62
N ALA A 19 5.70 3.95 14.92
CA ALA A 19 5.20 5.28 15.31
C ALA A 19 4.33 5.92 14.21
N ALA A 20 4.83 5.97 12.97
CA ALA A 20 4.08 6.57 11.86
C ALA A 20 2.76 5.83 11.55
N LEU A 21 2.76 4.49 11.66
CA LEU A 21 1.54 3.69 11.51
C LEU A 21 0.54 3.99 12.64
N ARG A 22 1.00 4.04 13.90
CA ARG A 22 0.15 4.35 15.05
C ARG A 22 -0.44 5.76 14.99
N GLU A 23 0.37 6.75 14.59
CA GLU A 23 -0.08 8.12 14.38
C GLU A 23 -1.15 8.20 13.28
N ALA A 24 -1.05 7.37 12.24
CA ALA A 24 -2.06 7.22 11.19
C ALA A 24 -3.32 6.45 11.64
N GLY A 25 -3.37 5.94 12.88
CA GLY A 25 -4.50 5.21 13.45
C GLY A 25 -4.42 3.69 13.32
N TRP A 26 -3.29 3.14 12.86
CA TRP A 26 -3.08 1.68 12.88
C TRP A 26 -2.79 1.17 14.29
N GLN A 27 -3.26 -0.03 14.58
CA GLN A 27 -2.93 -0.75 15.81
C GLN A 27 -2.60 -2.21 15.48
N PRO A 28 -1.67 -2.86 16.22
CA PRO A 28 -1.38 -4.27 16.04
C PRO A 28 -2.65 -5.13 16.09
N GLY A 29 -2.80 -6.03 15.12
CA GLY A 29 -3.99 -6.90 15.00
C GLY A 29 -5.20 -6.24 14.32
N ARG A 30 -5.08 -4.99 13.84
CA ARG A 30 -6.09 -4.40 12.95
C ARG A 30 -6.28 -5.28 11.73
N TRP A 31 -7.54 -5.58 11.42
CA TRP A 31 -7.93 -6.37 10.25
C TRP A 31 -9.37 -6.05 9.84
N ASP A 32 -9.54 -5.25 8.77
CA ASP A 32 -10.83 -4.91 8.19
C ASP A 32 -11.05 -5.68 6.88
N ILE A 33 -11.36 -6.97 7.01
CA ILE A 33 -11.55 -7.83 5.84
C ILE A 33 -12.77 -7.41 5.00
N ARG A 34 -13.80 -6.85 5.65
CA ARG A 34 -15.01 -6.42 4.95
C ARG A 34 -14.72 -5.27 3.99
N GLN A 35 -14.01 -4.25 4.46
CA GLN A 35 -13.59 -3.14 3.60
C GLN A 35 -12.65 -3.63 2.48
N ALA A 36 -11.73 -4.55 2.80
CA ALA A 36 -10.84 -5.12 1.80
C ALA A 36 -11.58 -5.89 0.70
N GLU A 37 -12.61 -6.66 1.06
CA GLU A 37 -13.49 -7.36 0.10
C GLU A 37 -14.31 -6.39 -0.74
N GLU A 38 -14.85 -5.32 -0.15
CA GLU A 38 -15.58 -4.27 -0.89
C GLU A 38 -14.70 -3.61 -1.96
N TRP A 39 -13.43 -3.32 -1.64
CA TRP A 39 -12.47 -2.84 -2.64
C TRP A 39 -12.10 -3.89 -3.68
N ALA A 40 -11.89 -5.14 -3.25
CA ALA A 40 -11.60 -6.25 -4.16
C ALA A 40 -12.70 -6.41 -5.22
N ASP A 41 -13.96 -6.33 -4.80
CA ASP A 41 -15.11 -6.43 -5.69
C ASP A 41 -15.24 -5.22 -6.62
N ALA A 42 -15.00 -4.01 -6.11
CA ALA A 42 -14.96 -2.80 -6.94
C ALA A 42 -13.89 -2.88 -8.04
N LEU A 43 -12.68 -3.34 -7.69
CA LEU A 43 -11.59 -3.51 -8.66
C LEU A 43 -11.88 -4.60 -9.70
N ARG A 44 -12.42 -5.75 -9.28
CA ARG A 44 -12.80 -6.86 -10.20
C ARG A 44 -13.93 -6.46 -11.13
N SER A 45 -14.86 -5.64 -10.65
CA SER A 45 -15.99 -5.11 -11.42
C SER A 45 -15.57 -4.06 -12.45
N HIS A 46 -14.40 -3.45 -12.27
CA HIS A 46 -13.87 -2.49 -13.22
C HIS A 46 -13.09 -3.16 -14.35
N ALA A 47 -13.45 -2.81 -15.59
CA ALA A 47 -12.64 -3.04 -16.77
C ALA A 47 -12.39 -1.69 -17.44
N SER A 48 -11.15 -1.44 -17.84
CA SER A 48 -10.83 -0.26 -18.65
C SER A 48 -11.55 -0.33 -20.00
N PRO A 49 -11.67 0.79 -20.75
CA PRO A 49 -12.29 0.77 -22.09
C PRO A 49 -11.67 -0.23 -23.07
N ALA A 50 -10.38 -0.55 -22.90
CA ALA A 50 -9.66 -1.55 -23.70
C ALA A 50 -9.76 -2.99 -23.13
N GLY A 51 -10.57 -3.21 -22.10
CA GLY A 51 -10.82 -4.53 -21.50
C GLY A 51 -9.80 -4.97 -20.44
N HIS A 52 -8.81 -4.15 -20.10
CA HIS A 52 -7.85 -4.48 -19.03
C HIS A 52 -8.53 -4.50 -17.66
N ARG A 53 -8.22 -5.50 -16.85
CA ARG A 53 -8.72 -5.70 -15.48
C ARG A 53 -7.56 -5.69 -14.50
N HIS A 54 -7.85 -5.36 -13.25
CA HIS A 54 -6.89 -5.47 -12.15
C HIS A 54 -6.68 -6.93 -11.75
N ALA A 55 -5.45 -7.28 -11.38
CA ALA A 55 -5.17 -8.51 -10.65
C ALA A 55 -5.52 -8.28 -9.18
N VAL A 56 -6.29 -9.20 -8.58
CA VAL A 56 -6.64 -9.14 -7.15
C VAL A 56 -6.37 -10.50 -6.53
N PHE A 57 -5.29 -10.57 -5.76
CA PHE A 57 -4.76 -11.80 -5.15
C PHE A 57 -4.74 -11.70 -3.62
N PRO A 58 -4.62 -12.83 -2.89
CA PRO A 58 -4.74 -12.86 -1.43
C PRO A 58 -3.87 -11.84 -0.70
N ALA A 59 -2.57 -11.75 -1.04
CA ALA A 59 -1.66 -10.82 -0.38
C ALA A 59 -2.04 -9.33 -0.56
N ALA A 60 -2.69 -8.96 -1.67
CA ALA A 60 -3.21 -7.60 -1.84
C ALA A 60 -4.40 -7.35 -0.89
N VAL A 61 -5.34 -8.30 -0.81
CA VAL A 61 -6.50 -8.22 0.10
C VAL A 61 -6.06 -8.18 1.56
N GLU A 62 -5.05 -8.97 1.93
CA GLU A 62 -4.45 -8.98 3.26
C GLU A 62 -3.83 -7.62 3.61
N ALA A 63 -3.08 -7.02 2.66
CA ALA A 63 -2.51 -5.69 2.85
C ALA A 63 -3.60 -4.62 3.03
N TRP A 64 -4.68 -4.70 2.26
CA TRP A 64 -5.83 -3.80 2.41
C TRP A 64 -6.56 -4.01 3.74
N ALA A 65 -6.72 -5.25 4.18
CA ALA A 65 -7.38 -5.54 5.46
C ALA A 65 -6.55 -4.99 6.63
N GLU A 66 -5.22 -5.09 6.57
CA GLU A 66 -4.35 -4.60 7.64
C GLU A 66 -4.18 -3.07 7.61
N PHE A 67 -3.97 -2.48 6.42
CA PHE A 67 -3.53 -1.09 6.28
C PHE A 67 -4.49 -0.15 5.53
N GLY A 68 -5.58 -0.68 5.00
CA GLY A 68 -6.59 0.07 4.25
C GLY A 68 -7.10 1.30 4.98
N GLY A 69 -7.25 2.42 4.27
CA GLY A 69 -7.81 3.66 4.79
C GLY A 69 -6.82 4.53 5.57
N LEU A 70 -5.63 4.03 5.86
CA LEU A 70 -4.59 4.80 6.54
C LEU A 70 -4.05 5.91 5.61
N ARG A 71 -3.86 7.10 6.19
CA ARG A 71 -3.05 8.17 5.60
C ARG A 71 -1.80 8.36 6.45
N ILE A 72 -0.68 7.90 5.94
CA ILE A 72 0.61 7.89 6.63
C ILE A 72 1.39 9.14 6.21
N THR A 73 1.69 10.01 7.16
CA THR A 73 2.51 11.21 6.95
C THR A 73 3.78 11.08 7.78
N ALA A 74 4.81 10.42 7.24
CA ALA A 74 6.08 10.31 7.96
C ALA A 74 6.84 11.65 7.89
N SER A 75 7.11 12.26 9.05
CA SER A 75 7.81 13.56 9.18
C SER A 75 9.31 13.42 9.44
N ALA A 76 9.87 12.21 9.37
CA ALA A 76 11.32 12.04 9.52
C ALA A 76 12.06 12.81 8.41
N PRO A 77 13.24 13.40 8.69
CA PRO A 77 13.96 14.25 7.73
C PRO A 77 14.39 13.54 6.44
N GLY A 78 14.18 12.23 6.33
CA GLY A 78 14.76 11.39 5.29
C GLY A 78 16.28 11.30 5.47
N ARG A 79 16.92 10.37 4.75
CA ARG A 79 18.39 10.38 4.63
C ARG A 79 18.85 11.20 3.44
N HIS A 80 18.14 11.04 2.32
CA HIS A 80 18.40 11.71 1.04
C HIS A 80 17.12 12.29 0.42
N ILE A 81 15.98 11.66 0.71
CA ILE A 81 14.66 12.03 0.20
C ILE A 81 13.72 12.08 1.40
N ALA A 82 12.97 13.18 1.52
CA ALA A 82 11.93 13.30 2.53
C ALA A 82 10.80 12.29 2.23
N PRO A 83 10.26 11.59 3.23
CA PRO A 83 9.14 10.69 3.02
C PRO A 83 7.92 11.43 2.48
N ALA A 84 7.34 10.93 1.39
CA ALA A 84 6.05 11.42 0.92
C ALA A 84 4.92 10.87 1.80
N ALA A 85 3.80 11.59 1.83
CA ALA A 85 2.58 11.06 2.41
C ALA A 85 2.07 9.89 1.57
N VAL A 86 1.52 8.85 2.19
CA VAL A 86 0.92 7.70 1.49
C VAL A 86 -0.50 7.49 2.00
N ARG A 87 -1.44 7.31 1.08
CA ARG A 87 -2.82 6.92 1.38
C ARG A 87 -3.08 5.51 0.86
N ILE A 88 -3.43 4.58 1.74
CA ILE A 88 -3.76 3.21 1.37
C ILE A 88 -5.23 3.15 0.99
N ASP A 89 -5.52 3.49 -0.26
CA ASP A 89 -6.84 3.35 -0.88
C ASP A 89 -6.64 2.81 -2.30
N PRO A 90 -6.85 1.50 -2.52
CA PRO A 90 -6.54 0.88 -3.80
C PRO A 90 -7.45 1.38 -4.94
N LEU A 91 -8.57 2.02 -4.64
CA LEU A 91 -9.42 2.65 -5.66
C LEU A 91 -8.79 3.90 -6.27
N SER A 92 -7.74 4.46 -5.66
CA SER A 92 -6.92 5.51 -6.29
C SER A 92 -6.33 5.03 -7.63
N GLY A 93 -6.02 3.73 -7.72
CA GLY A 93 -5.51 3.08 -8.92
C GLY A 93 -6.58 2.52 -9.86
N LEU A 94 -7.87 2.82 -9.66
CA LEU A 94 -8.98 2.19 -10.39
C LEU A 94 -8.79 2.22 -11.91
N HIS A 95 -8.26 3.31 -12.44
CA HIS A 95 -8.07 3.50 -13.89
C HIS A 95 -6.69 3.06 -14.41
N LEU A 96 -5.83 2.48 -13.56
CA LEU A 96 -4.47 2.06 -13.90
C LEU A 96 -4.35 0.59 -14.33
N ALA A 97 -5.45 -0.11 -14.61
CA ALA A 97 -5.45 -1.54 -14.91
C ALA A 97 -4.48 -1.94 -16.04
N ARG A 98 -4.34 -1.09 -17.08
CA ARG A 98 -3.35 -1.32 -18.14
C ARG A 98 -1.92 -1.15 -17.63
N THR A 99 -1.63 -0.03 -16.98
CA THR A 99 -0.30 0.32 -16.50
C THR A 99 0.23 -0.72 -15.52
N LEU A 100 -0.60 -1.13 -14.55
CA LEU A 100 -0.23 -2.14 -13.57
C LEU A 100 -0.10 -3.53 -14.21
N GLY A 101 -0.92 -3.85 -15.20
CA GLY A 101 -0.78 -5.08 -15.99
C GLY A 101 0.51 -5.13 -16.81
N ASP A 102 0.90 -4.01 -17.43
CA ASP A 102 2.15 -3.89 -18.19
C ASP A 102 3.37 -3.97 -17.25
N LEU A 103 3.31 -3.32 -16.09
CA LEU A 103 4.33 -3.41 -15.04
C LEU A 103 4.46 -4.85 -14.52
N GLY A 104 3.34 -5.51 -14.21
CA GLY A 104 3.34 -6.89 -13.74
C GLY A 104 3.96 -7.85 -14.75
N ARG A 105 3.67 -7.66 -16.05
CA ARG A 105 4.35 -8.42 -17.12
C ARG A 105 5.85 -8.17 -17.13
N ALA A 106 6.30 -6.92 -16.98
CA ALA A 106 7.72 -6.59 -16.96
C ALA A 106 8.46 -7.14 -15.73
N LEU A 107 7.77 -7.24 -14.58
CA LEU A 107 8.29 -7.79 -13.34
C LEU A 107 8.08 -9.31 -13.21
N GLU A 108 7.43 -9.95 -14.19
CA GLU A 108 7.04 -11.37 -14.15
C GLU A 108 6.22 -11.74 -12.91
N THR A 109 5.39 -10.81 -12.40
CA THR A 109 4.55 -11.02 -11.21
C THR A 109 3.23 -10.26 -11.32
N GLU A 110 2.20 -10.70 -10.60
CA GLU A 110 0.97 -9.94 -10.48
C GLU A 110 1.18 -8.68 -9.65
N VAL A 111 0.53 -7.59 -10.06
CA VAL A 111 0.56 -6.28 -9.38
C VAL A 111 -0.87 -5.80 -9.21
N SER A 112 -1.17 -5.33 -8.01
CA SER A 112 -2.47 -4.80 -7.61
C SER A 112 -2.28 -3.38 -7.06
N PRO A 113 -3.22 -2.45 -7.28
CA PRO A 113 -3.10 -1.11 -6.71
C PRO A 113 -3.11 -1.18 -5.18
N LEU A 114 -2.32 -0.30 -4.55
CA LEU A 114 -2.26 -0.18 -3.10
C LEU A 114 -2.90 1.13 -2.63
N GLY A 115 -2.69 2.22 -3.37
CA GLY A 115 -2.97 3.53 -2.84
C GLY A 115 -2.55 4.69 -3.73
N ALA A 116 -2.16 5.77 -3.07
CA ALA A 116 -1.51 6.91 -3.69
C ALA A 116 -0.38 7.46 -2.81
N GLU A 117 0.67 7.94 -3.46
CA GLU A 117 1.76 8.72 -2.89
C GLU A 117 1.53 10.22 -3.14
N GLY A 118 1.87 11.06 -2.16
CA GLY A 118 1.62 12.50 -2.21
C GLY A 118 0.13 12.84 -2.11
N GLU A 119 -0.30 13.84 -2.87
CA GLU A 119 -1.72 14.21 -2.90
C GLU A 119 -2.53 13.31 -3.84
N GLU A 120 -1.96 12.84 -4.96
CA GLU A 120 -2.75 12.21 -6.05
C GLU A 120 -2.04 11.12 -6.86
N GLN A 121 -0.75 10.79 -6.62
CA GLN A 121 -0.05 9.84 -7.49
C GLN A 121 -0.38 8.40 -7.10
N ALA A 122 -1.30 7.76 -7.82
CA ALA A 122 -1.68 6.37 -7.56
C ALA A 122 -0.51 5.39 -7.76
N VAL A 123 -0.39 4.42 -6.83
CA VAL A 123 0.66 3.39 -6.75
C VAL A 123 0.09 2.01 -6.47
#